data_AF-W6ZAX6-F1
#
_entry.id   AF-W6ZAX6-F1
#
_cell.length_a   1.000
_cell.length_b   1.000
_cell.length_c   1.000
_cell.angle_alpha   90.00
_cell.angle_beta   90.00
_cell.angle_gamma   90.00
#
_symmetry.space_group_name_H-M   'P 1'
#
loop_
_entity.id
_entity.type
_entity.pdbx_description
1 polymer ?
#
loop_
_entity_poly.entity_id
_entity_poly.type
_entity_poly.pdbx_seq_one_letter_code
_entity_poly.pdbx_strand_id
1 'polypeptide(L)'
;MVLVTRFWLPKHPKHDVNQEDKLSKDDKAEQQTQVTPISISLKRLFLPKLDSKAPYVPNISAVIKAADEGLISSALFTSLQEEDGQIPLSALYQAFEKEIRARYPLERYPYATDVPKGHALARKPSGALGRSKSVSGTSRADASLKMHRKSMDLSMTELGRARSLVVKKWSSPLVSVRNGLPNDGSRQTGKKTWAKDGQKAKVEKGRTTVTITPAELTALAIILGSEPKRNVDRTVPVSETGAYNISIVSVQTGGSKYHITLQQTKRNKCQWHAPDSGVSPLFAKHLAAGSLPYTQDAQNTHSILITPSTLSAIQSGSSLSTTANQTPTKQTTFLSSLPSSLPPKFHILTPSTSLQPPTTLLNAIAALPLSRGLAPLASTHLIKTISFITTGGVSPGKLLPRLEALVAKLHRHSPHLSLFGALYDQRNAKALHRERERLRRLGVDPTTPDTRADKAARMSRYVALLERLMALVPDTKPSEVLKKVEEGLRSEIADAYARATGTGTSRAGSTASRTASATATTAAQLAVPAAKSESPDRRLRRRSNRLSFISRASTGSSVSFGSDDGVGGDLGKQLERVLKAELPLDVRTVAFVARIVIVAWTLSVDGVAFEGEEDAEGCYKIPDFTGWDRIVMS
;
A
#
# COMPACT_ATOMS: atom_id res chain seq x y z
N MET A 1 49.30 55.47 29.10
CA MET A 1 48.71 54.41 28.26
C MET A 1 47.27 54.16 28.71
N VAL A 2 46.31 54.78 28.03
CA VAL A 2 44.88 54.56 28.24
C VAL A 2 44.24 54.71 26.86
N LEU A 3 43.55 53.68 26.38
CA LEU A 3 42.77 53.74 25.14
C LEU A 3 41.34 53.29 25.46
N VAL A 4 40.45 54.28 25.48
CA VAL A 4 38.99 54.15 25.55
C VAL A 4 38.47 54.39 24.15
N THR A 5 37.76 53.43 23.57
CA THR A 5 37.04 53.58 22.31
C THR A 5 35.54 53.75 22.58
N ARG A 6 34.93 54.79 22.00
CA ARG A 6 33.49 55.00 21.94
C ARG A 6 33.01 54.93 20.49
N PHE A 7 31.86 54.26 20.34
CA PHE A 7 31.08 53.99 19.14
C PHE A 7 30.48 55.25 18.50
N TRP A 8 30.34 55.23 17.16
CA TRP A 8 29.38 56.05 16.42
C TRP A 8 28.59 55.19 15.42
N LEU A 9 27.26 55.24 15.50
CA LEU A 9 26.28 54.78 14.52
C LEU A 9 26.13 55.84 13.40
N PRO A 10 25.89 55.45 12.12
CA PRO A 10 25.31 56.35 11.14
C PRO A 10 23.80 56.16 10.99
N LYS A 11 23.13 57.31 10.82
CA LYS A 11 21.71 57.53 10.56
C LYS A 11 21.34 57.22 9.10
N HIS A 12 20.11 56.79 8.88
CA HIS A 12 19.44 56.78 7.56
C HIS A 12 19.16 58.19 7.03
N PRO A 13 19.06 58.36 5.71
CA PRO A 13 18.17 59.35 5.11
C PRO A 13 17.06 58.72 4.23
N LYS A 14 15.94 59.45 4.15
CA LYS A 14 14.79 59.29 3.25
C LYS A 14 14.81 60.40 2.18
N HIS A 15 14.41 60.12 0.93
CA HIS A 15 13.60 60.95 -0.01
C HIS A 15 13.60 60.32 -1.42
N ASP A 16 12.45 59.91 -1.98
CA ASP A 16 11.54 60.56 -2.98
C ASP A 16 12.10 60.70 -4.41
N VAL A 17 11.56 60.02 -5.43
CA VAL A 17 10.32 60.22 -6.25
C VAL A 17 10.57 61.12 -7.48
N ASN A 18 10.29 60.53 -8.66
CA ASN A 18 10.07 61.07 -10.02
C ASN A 18 11.25 61.58 -10.87
N GLN A 19 11.63 60.79 -11.89
CA GLN A 19 11.87 61.31 -13.25
C GLN A 19 11.78 60.19 -14.32
N GLU A 20 10.97 60.43 -15.35
CA GLU A 20 10.82 59.61 -16.56
C GLU A 20 11.88 59.95 -17.64
N ASP A 21 12.05 59.01 -18.57
CA ASP A 21 12.61 59.11 -19.93
C ASP A 21 14.12 59.32 -20.16
N LYS A 22 14.81 58.25 -20.60
CA LYS A 22 15.23 58.06 -22.01
C LYS A 22 16.05 56.78 -22.24
N LEU A 23 15.84 56.19 -23.41
CA LEU A 23 16.61 55.10 -24.00
C LEU A 23 18.12 55.39 -24.04
N SER A 24 18.94 54.42 -23.60
CA SER A 24 20.23 54.13 -24.22
C SER A 24 20.61 52.67 -23.96
N LYS A 25 20.98 52.00 -25.06
CA LYS A 25 21.53 50.64 -25.13
C LYS A 25 22.89 50.55 -24.43
N ASP A 26 23.22 49.31 -24.10
CA ASP A 26 24.55 48.73 -23.92
C ASP A 26 25.09 48.81 -22.49
N ASP A 27 25.08 47.68 -21.78
CA ASP A 27 26.05 47.48 -20.70
C ASP A 27 26.43 46.02 -20.48
N LYS A 28 27.74 45.84 -20.43
CA LYS A 28 28.49 44.62 -20.11
C LYS A 28 28.69 44.52 -18.60
N ALA A 29 28.85 43.26 -18.17
CA ALA A 29 29.56 42.79 -16.98
C ALA A 29 28.94 43.10 -15.60
N GLU A 30 28.36 42.04 -15.04
CA GLU A 30 28.09 41.84 -13.61
C GLU A 30 29.30 42.21 -12.73
N GLN A 31 29.24 43.34 -12.04
CA GLN A 31 30.05 43.55 -10.83
C GLN A 31 29.35 42.90 -9.64
N GLN A 32 29.78 41.66 -9.39
CA GLN A 32 29.48 40.89 -8.20
C GLN A 32 30.04 41.61 -6.96
N THR A 33 29.18 42.34 -6.24
CA THR A 33 29.54 43.00 -4.98
C THR A 33 29.82 41.93 -3.93
N GLN A 34 31.09 41.74 -3.59
CA GLN A 34 31.55 40.85 -2.53
C GLN A 34 31.07 41.38 -1.17
N VAL A 35 29.90 40.91 -0.73
CA VAL A 35 29.48 41.03 0.67
C VAL A 35 30.35 40.08 1.48
N THR A 36 31.16 40.65 2.37
CA THR A 36 32.00 39.91 3.31
C THR A 36 31.17 38.95 4.17
N PRO A 37 31.63 37.70 4.39
CA PRO A 37 30.90 36.73 5.20
C PRO A 37 30.96 37.14 6.68
N ILE A 38 29.92 37.82 7.17
CA ILE A 38 29.73 38.05 8.60
C ILE A 38 29.63 36.68 9.28
N SER A 39 30.56 36.43 10.21
CA SER A 39 30.71 35.15 10.89
C SER A 39 29.39 34.65 11.52
N ILE A 40 29.06 33.39 11.22
CA ILE A 40 27.87 32.67 11.74
C ILE A 40 27.86 32.63 13.28
N SER A 41 29.02 32.80 13.92
CA SER A 41 29.22 32.91 15.36
C SER A 41 28.54 34.13 15.98
N LEU A 42 28.50 35.28 15.30
CA LEU A 42 27.94 36.50 15.90
C LEU A 42 26.40 36.54 15.80
N LYS A 43 25.82 35.91 14.77
CA LYS A 43 24.36 35.71 14.66
C LYS A 43 23.78 34.81 15.77
N ARG A 44 24.61 33.99 16.44
CA ARG A 44 24.16 33.16 17.58
C ARG A 44 23.99 33.93 18.89
N LEU A 45 24.60 35.11 19.05
CA LEU A 45 24.55 35.87 20.30
C LEU A 45 23.29 36.73 20.43
N PHE A 46 22.58 36.98 19.33
CA PHE A 46 21.36 37.82 19.31
C PHE A 46 20.07 37.04 19.04
N LEU A 47 20.14 35.70 18.98
CA LEU A 47 18.94 34.87 18.96
C LEU A 47 18.36 34.82 20.39
N PRO A 48 17.08 35.18 20.59
CA PRO A 48 16.45 35.10 21.91
C PRO A 48 16.61 33.69 22.46
N LYS A 49 16.90 33.56 23.76
CA LYS A 49 16.97 32.29 24.49
C LYS A 49 15.61 31.59 24.38
N LEU A 50 15.41 30.87 23.28
CA LEU A 50 14.21 30.11 22.98
C LEU A 50 14.16 28.96 24.00
N ASP A 51 13.05 28.82 24.72
CA ASP A 51 12.83 27.75 25.69
C ASP A 51 13.31 26.40 25.13
N SER A 52 14.44 25.93 25.66
CA SER A 52 15.22 24.81 25.12
C SER A 52 14.57 23.45 25.40
N LYS A 53 13.34 23.42 25.89
CA LYS A 53 12.65 22.20 26.35
C LYS A 53 11.56 21.69 25.41
N ALA A 54 11.20 22.44 24.36
CA ALA A 54 10.22 21.96 23.38
C ALA A 54 10.80 20.77 22.60
N PRO A 55 10.14 19.60 22.62
CA PRO A 55 10.65 18.41 21.96
C PRO A 55 10.64 18.58 20.44
N TYR A 56 11.71 18.10 19.80
CA TYR A 56 11.83 18.10 18.35
C TYR A 56 11.21 16.81 17.81
N VAL A 57 10.18 16.94 16.96
CA VAL A 57 9.42 15.82 16.40
C VAL A 57 9.42 15.88 14.87
N PRO A 58 9.34 14.74 14.17
CA PRO A 58 9.17 14.74 12.71
C PRO A 58 7.85 15.43 12.35
N ASN A 59 7.86 16.30 11.34
CA ASN A 59 6.60 16.83 10.80
C ASN A 59 5.87 15.73 10.00
N ILE A 60 4.63 15.99 9.58
CA ILE A 60 3.85 15.01 8.83
C ILE A 60 4.49 14.73 7.45
N SER A 61 5.13 15.73 6.84
CA SER A 61 5.94 15.53 5.61
C SER A 61 7.04 14.49 5.80
N ALA A 62 7.77 14.49 6.93
CA ALA A 62 8.80 13.51 7.22
C ALA A 62 8.22 12.09 7.27
N VAL A 63 7.06 11.92 7.92
CA VAL A 63 6.36 10.63 7.98
C VAL A 63 5.95 10.18 6.58
N ILE A 64 5.38 11.07 5.76
CA ILE A 64 4.98 10.76 4.37
C ILE A 64 6.20 10.43 3.50
N LYS A 65 7.27 11.21 3.58
CA LYS A 65 8.50 10.97 2.80
C LYS A 65 9.18 9.66 3.18
N ALA A 66 9.23 9.35 4.49
CA ALA A 66 9.71 8.05 4.95
C ALA A 66 8.84 6.90 4.40
N ALA A 67 7.53 7.12 4.27
CA ALA A 67 6.62 6.15 3.67
C ALA A 67 6.83 6.00 2.16
N ASP A 68 7.09 7.09 1.44
CA ASP A 68 7.40 7.07 0.02
C ASP A 68 8.72 6.33 -0.27
N GLU A 69 9.71 6.48 0.62
CA GLU A 69 10.96 5.70 0.61
C GLU A 69 10.73 4.23 1.00
N GLY A 70 9.47 3.83 1.26
CA GLY A 70 9.12 2.46 1.61
C GLY A 70 9.58 2.05 3.01
N LEU A 71 9.90 2.99 3.91
CA LEU A 71 10.31 2.74 5.31
C LEU A 71 9.12 2.45 6.22
N ILE A 72 7.96 3.02 5.91
CA ILE A 72 6.71 2.71 6.56
C ILE A 72 5.62 2.48 5.51
N SER A 73 4.53 1.84 5.91
CA SER A 73 3.33 1.70 5.10
C SER A 73 2.12 2.21 5.86
N SER A 74 0.94 2.19 5.23
CA SER A 74 -0.30 2.47 5.97
C SER A 74 -0.62 1.46 7.08
N ALA A 75 0.14 0.35 7.21
CA ALA A 75 0.08 -0.55 8.36
C ALA A 75 0.36 0.20 9.69
N LEU A 76 1.06 1.34 9.64
CA LEU A 76 1.17 2.25 10.76
C LEU A 76 -0.20 2.56 11.38
N PHE A 77 -1.21 2.86 10.55
CA PHE A 77 -2.57 3.20 10.97
C PHE A 77 -3.37 1.97 11.42
N THR A 78 -3.00 0.77 10.97
CA THR A 78 -3.63 -0.45 11.48
C THR A 78 -3.12 -0.78 12.88
N SER A 79 -1.92 -0.31 13.26
CA SER A 79 -1.31 -0.54 14.58
C SER A 79 -1.74 0.44 15.68
N LEU A 80 -2.32 1.59 15.31
CA LEU A 80 -2.82 2.61 16.25
C LEU A 80 -4.08 2.18 17.01
N GLN A 81 -4.40 0.89 17.03
CA GLN A 81 -5.63 0.35 17.60
C GLN A 81 -5.72 0.65 19.09
N GLU A 82 -6.44 1.72 19.41
CA GLU A 82 -6.94 2.04 20.75
C GLU A 82 -8.47 1.95 20.79
N GLU A 83 -9.04 2.23 21.95
CA GLU A 83 -10.49 2.39 22.14
C GLU A 83 -11.05 3.46 21.19
N ASP A 84 -12.36 3.40 20.92
CA ASP A 84 -13.04 4.36 20.06
C ASP A 84 -12.80 5.80 20.58
N GLY A 85 -12.26 6.69 19.75
CA GLY A 85 -11.90 8.02 20.23
C GLY A 85 -10.87 8.78 19.40
N GLN A 86 -10.37 9.87 19.98
CA GLN A 86 -9.31 10.69 19.39
C GLN A 86 -7.97 9.97 19.52
N ILE A 87 -7.25 9.82 18.42
CA ILE A 87 -5.89 9.29 18.40
C ILE A 87 -4.94 10.44 18.72
N PRO A 88 -4.20 10.40 19.85
CA PRO A 88 -3.25 11.44 20.17
C PRO A 88 -2.06 11.39 19.20
N LEU A 89 -1.53 12.55 18.83
CA LEU A 89 -0.36 12.63 17.95
C LEU A 89 0.87 11.88 18.51
N SER A 90 0.99 11.78 19.82
CA SER A 90 2.04 10.97 20.47
C SER A 90 1.94 9.49 20.14
N ALA A 91 0.74 8.91 20.02
CA ALA A 91 0.54 7.52 19.61
C ALA A 91 0.96 7.33 18.14
N LEU A 92 0.64 8.29 17.27
CA LEU A 92 1.09 8.29 15.87
C LEU A 92 2.62 8.22 15.77
N TYR A 93 3.33 9.06 16.52
CA TYR A 93 4.80 9.05 16.52
C TYR A 93 5.40 7.78 17.16
N GLN A 94 4.77 7.23 18.19
CA GLN A 94 5.20 5.95 18.78
C GLN A 94 5.04 4.80 17.78
N ALA A 95 3.93 4.74 17.04
CA ALA A 95 3.71 3.75 15.99
C ALA A 95 4.72 3.89 14.85
N PHE A 96 4.95 5.13 14.39
CA PHE A 96 5.99 5.45 13.41
C PHE A 96 7.36 4.95 13.85
N GLU A 97 7.75 5.24 15.10
CA GLU A 97 9.03 4.83 15.64
C GLU A 97 9.13 3.30 15.77
N LYS A 98 8.05 2.65 16.22
CA LYS A 98 7.97 1.19 16.31
C LYS A 98 8.18 0.55 14.94
N GLU A 99 7.59 1.08 13.87
CA GLU A 99 7.74 0.55 12.51
C GLU A 99 9.16 0.74 11.97
N ILE A 100 9.77 1.92 12.18
CA ILE A 100 11.18 2.15 11.83
C ILE A 100 12.10 1.21 12.60
N ARG A 101 11.86 1.04 13.92
CA ARG A 101 12.65 0.13 14.76
C ARG A 101 12.42 -1.34 14.40
N ALA A 102 11.25 -1.74 13.90
CA ALA A 102 10.98 -3.13 13.56
C ALA A 102 11.85 -3.64 12.39
N ARG A 103 12.38 -2.74 11.55
CA ARG A 103 13.20 -3.11 10.39
C ARG A 103 14.57 -3.68 10.75
N TYR A 104 15.15 -4.42 9.82
CA TYR A 104 16.39 -5.18 10.03
C TYR A 104 17.57 -4.26 10.37
N PRO A 105 18.48 -4.63 11.30
CA PRO A 105 19.60 -3.78 11.71
C PRO A 105 20.51 -3.28 10.57
N LEU A 106 20.65 -4.04 9.48
CA LEU A 106 21.39 -3.60 8.30
C LEU A 106 20.72 -2.41 7.59
N GLU A 107 19.39 -2.39 7.54
CA GLU A 107 18.64 -1.24 7.05
C GLU A 107 18.66 -0.09 8.05
N ARG A 108 18.85 -0.35 9.35
CA ARG A 108 18.93 0.70 10.40
C ARG A 108 20.21 1.52 10.37
N TYR A 109 21.31 1.01 9.80
CA TYR A 109 22.61 1.71 9.79
C TYR A 109 22.53 3.14 9.22
N PRO A 110 21.82 3.39 8.11
CA PRO A 110 21.58 4.76 7.66
C PRO A 110 20.63 5.57 8.55
N TYR A 111 19.86 5.01 9.49
CA TYR A 111 18.82 5.74 10.25
C TYR A 111 19.13 5.94 11.75
N ALA A 112 20.09 5.21 12.31
CA ALA A 112 20.33 5.14 13.74
C ALA A 112 20.77 6.46 14.41
N THR A 113 21.30 7.44 13.66
CA THR A 113 21.80 8.71 14.23
C THR A 113 20.73 9.77 14.45
N ASP A 114 19.62 9.67 13.73
CA ASP A 114 18.65 10.79 13.60
C ASP A 114 17.39 10.55 14.44
N VAL A 115 16.95 9.30 14.55
CA VAL A 115 15.78 8.89 15.36
C VAL A 115 15.95 9.12 16.88
N PRO A 116 17.09 8.79 17.53
CA PRO A 116 17.18 8.90 18.99
C PRO A 116 17.38 10.33 19.50
N LYS A 117 17.72 11.31 18.65
CA LYS A 117 17.96 12.69 19.09
C LYS A 117 16.68 13.49 19.38
N GLY A 118 15.54 13.10 18.80
CA GLY A 118 14.27 13.82 18.95
C GLY A 118 13.40 13.39 20.15
N HIS A 119 13.52 12.13 20.58
CA HIS A 119 12.44 11.49 21.36
C HIS A 119 12.84 10.92 22.74
N ALA A 120 13.82 11.51 23.41
CA ALA A 120 14.05 11.28 24.85
C ALA A 120 12.92 11.82 25.77
N LEU A 121 11.69 11.89 25.28
CA LEU A 121 10.50 12.46 25.93
C LEU A 121 9.86 11.53 26.96
N ALA A 122 10.06 10.22 26.89
CA ALA A 122 9.28 9.26 27.69
C ALA A 122 10.10 8.40 28.66
N ARG A 123 11.43 8.35 28.53
CA ARG A 123 12.27 7.66 29.52
C ARG A 123 12.86 8.66 30.50
N LYS A 124 12.00 9.25 31.34
CA LYS A 124 12.47 9.53 32.70
C LYS A 124 12.84 8.16 33.29
N PRO A 125 14.08 7.94 33.74
CA PRO A 125 14.39 6.77 34.54
C PRO A 125 13.58 6.90 35.84
N SER A 126 12.39 6.32 35.88
CA SER A 126 11.67 6.12 37.13
C SER A 126 12.47 5.11 37.94
N GLY A 127 13.24 5.62 38.91
CA GLY A 127 13.83 4.80 39.96
C GLY A 127 15.16 4.13 39.60
N ALA A 128 16.20 4.92 39.30
CA ALA A 128 17.54 4.56 39.79
C ALA A 128 17.67 5.11 41.22
N LEU A 129 16.86 4.56 42.11
CA LEU A 129 17.02 4.66 43.55
C LEU A 129 18.23 3.80 43.92
N GLY A 130 19.14 4.35 44.72
CA GLY A 130 20.02 3.54 45.55
C GLY A 130 21.34 3.15 44.90
N ARG A 131 22.26 4.11 44.90
CA ARG A 131 23.69 3.88 44.97
C ARG A 131 24.01 3.16 46.30
N SER A 132 23.91 1.83 46.36
CA SER A 132 24.43 1.06 47.50
C SER A 132 25.95 0.93 47.36
N LYS A 133 26.67 1.90 47.93
CA LYS A 133 28.07 1.72 48.33
C LYS A 133 28.09 0.70 49.47
N SER A 134 28.56 -0.51 49.21
CA SER A 134 28.94 -1.46 50.25
C SER A 134 30.21 -0.97 50.94
N VAL A 135 30.07 -0.41 52.15
CA VAL A 135 31.18 -0.22 53.08
C VAL A 135 31.20 -1.45 53.98
N SER A 136 32.23 -2.29 53.81
CA SER A 136 32.57 -3.35 54.75
C SER A 136 33.23 -2.73 55.98
N GLY A 137 32.58 -2.83 57.13
CA GLY A 137 33.09 -2.40 58.43
C GLY A 137 32.75 -3.44 59.51
N THR A 138 33.70 -4.34 59.74
CA THR A 138 34.13 -4.94 61.00
C THR A 138 33.24 -4.84 62.27
N SER A 139 33.02 -6.04 62.86
CA SER A 139 33.43 -6.41 64.24
C SER A 139 32.38 -6.49 65.38
N ARG A 140 32.44 -7.66 66.06
CA ARG A 140 32.01 -8.10 67.42
C ARG A 140 30.54 -8.52 67.60
N ALA A 141 30.26 -9.83 67.76
CA ALA A 141 30.43 -10.70 68.96
C ALA A 141 29.16 -10.60 69.84
N ASP A 142 28.45 -11.64 70.30
CA ASP A 142 28.84 -13.01 70.65
C ASP A 142 27.66 -14.00 70.68
N ALA A 143 28.03 -15.28 70.58
CA ALA A 143 27.46 -16.49 71.19
C ALA A 143 25.98 -16.91 70.99
N SER A 144 25.78 -18.04 70.27
CA SER A 144 25.48 -19.35 70.91
C SER A 144 24.81 -20.36 69.96
N LEU A 145 25.62 -21.34 69.54
CA LEU A 145 25.38 -22.80 69.47
C LEU A 145 24.21 -23.43 68.68
N LYS A 146 24.62 -24.14 67.62
CA LYS A 146 24.29 -25.53 67.23
C LYS A 146 22.87 -25.85 66.71
N MET A 147 22.75 -26.12 65.40
CA MET A 147 22.80 -27.49 64.87
C MET A 147 22.89 -27.56 63.34
N HIS A 148 23.64 -28.56 62.89
CA HIS A 148 24.04 -28.93 61.53
C HIS A 148 22.91 -29.41 60.61
N ARG A 149 23.01 -29.05 59.31
CA ARG A 149 23.14 -29.96 58.14
C ARG A 149 23.36 -29.09 56.88
N LYS A 150 24.59 -28.98 56.37
CA LYS A 150 25.20 -29.74 55.23
C LYS A 150 24.34 -29.65 53.95
N SER A 151 24.55 -28.62 53.13
CA SER A 151 25.55 -28.53 52.05
C SER A 151 25.10 -29.18 50.74
N MET A 152 24.78 -28.35 49.74
CA MET A 152 25.16 -28.64 48.36
C MET A 152 25.50 -27.33 47.67
N ASP A 153 26.79 -27.04 47.71
CA ASP A 153 27.46 -25.98 46.97
C ASP A 153 27.83 -26.57 45.60
N LEU A 154 27.40 -25.92 44.51
CA LEU A 154 27.90 -26.17 43.16
C LEU A 154 28.21 -24.82 42.51
N SER A 155 29.28 -24.19 43.00
CA SER A 155 30.05 -23.26 42.19
C SER A 155 30.99 -24.05 41.27
N MET A 156 30.62 -24.17 39.99
CA MET A 156 31.59 -24.33 38.92
C MET A 156 31.49 -23.12 37.99
N THR A 157 32.30 -22.13 38.31
CA THR A 157 33.02 -21.34 37.31
C THR A 157 33.82 -22.29 36.44
N GLU A 158 33.44 -22.44 35.17
CA GLU A 158 34.42 -22.64 34.10
C GLU A 158 33.87 -22.20 32.74
N LEU A 159 34.66 -21.28 32.18
CA LEU A 159 34.77 -20.77 30.84
C LEU A 159 34.09 -21.56 29.70
N GLY A 160 33.42 -20.79 28.85
CA GLY A 160 33.69 -20.89 27.42
C GLY A 160 32.97 -21.99 26.65
N ARG A 161 31.65 -21.91 26.50
CA ARG A 161 30.98 -22.39 25.29
C ARG A 161 29.93 -21.40 24.85
N ALA A 162 30.21 -20.75 23.73
CA ALA A 162 29.33 -19.86 23.01
C ALA A 162 27.91 -20.45 22.99
N ARG A 163 26.98 -19.77 23.66
CA ARG A 163 25.55 -19.92 23.39
C ARG A 163 25.31 -19.39 21.99
N SER A 164 25.66 -20.23 21.02
CA SER A 164 25.10 -20.28 19.70
C SER A 164 23.60 -20.56 19.87
N LEU A 165 22.86 -19.54 20.30
CA LEU A 165 21.43 -19.45 20.09
C LEU A 165 21.26 -19.31 18.59
N VAL A 166 21.42 -20.41 17.86
CA VAL A 166 20.78 -20.62 16.57
C VAL A 166 19.29 -20.62 16.90
N VAL A 167 18.74 -19.43 17.06
CA VAL A 167 17.32 -19.18 16.89
C VAL A 167 17.07 -19.65 15.47
N LYS A 168 16.61 -20.90 15.36
CA LYS A 168 16.17 -21.53 14.12
C LYS A 168 15.23 -20.50 13.51
N LYS A 169 15.71 -19.76 12.52
CA LYS A 169 15.01 -18.62 11.94
C LYS A 169 13.77 -19.23 11.32
N TRP A 170 12.62 -19.10 11.96
CA TRP A 170 11.36 -19.58 11.38
C TRP A 170 11.27 -18.88 10.02
N SER A 171 11.27 -19.66 8.95
CA SER A 171 11.06 -19.14 7.61
C SER A 171 9.80 -18.30 7.67
N SER A 172 9.91 -17.03 7.31
CA SER A 172 8.76 -16.11 7.33
C SER A 172 7.56 -16.80 6.68
N PRO A 173 6.39 -16.85 7.33
CA PRO A 173 5.22 -17.55 6.79
C PRO A 173 4.70 -16.91 5.49
N LEU A 174 5.20 -15.70 5.18
CA LEU A 174 4.88 -14.86 4.04
C LEU A 174 6.15 -14.49 3.27
N VAL A 175 6.04 -14.44 1.94
CA VAL A 175 7.08 -13.86 1.08
C VAL A 175 6.92 -12.34 1.13
N SER A 176 7.94 -11.63 1.63
CA SER A 176 7.90 -10.17 1.66
C SER A 176 7.83 -9.61 0.25
N VAL A 177 6.77 -8.85 0.00
CA VAL A 177 6.57 -8.08 -1.21
C VAL A 177 7.51 -6.86 -1.23
N ARG A 178 7.77 -6.28 -2.40
CA ARG A 178 8.67 -5.11 -2.53
C ARG A 178 8.09 -3.89 -1.82
N ASN A 179 8.97 -3.16 -1.14
CA ASN A 179 8.65 -1.88 -0.52
C ASN A 179 9.03 -0.77 -1.48
N GLY A 180 8.06 -0.27 -2.23
CA GLY A 180 8.29 0.79 -3.22
C GLY A 180 8.62 0.25 -4.60
N LEU A 181 9.18 1.13 -5.43
CA LEU A 181 9.42 0.91 -6.85
C LEU A 181 10.73 0.17 -7.11
N PRO A 182 10.86 -0.54 -8.24
CA PRO A 182 12.17 -1.04 -8.66
C PRO A 182 13.14 0.13 -8.82
N ASN A 183 14.37 -0.06 -8.34
CA ASN A 183 15.46 0.91 -8.48
C ASN A 183 16.29 0.53 -9.70
N ASP A 184 16.57 1.49 -10.59
CA ASP A 184 17.33 1.31 -11.85
C ASP A 184 18.85 1.13 -11.63
N GLY A 185 19.25 0.31 -10.66
CA GLY A 185 20.61 -0.23 -10.54
C GLY A 185 21.66 0.70 -9.91
N SER A 186 21.35 1.97 -9.65
CA SER A 186 22.26 2.82 -8.86
C SER A 186 22.13 2.49 -7.38
N ARG A 187 23.24 2.16 -6.70
CA ARG A 187 23.28 2.01 -5.24
C ARG A 187 22.81 3.33 -4.61
N GLN A 188 21.55 3.39 -4.22
CA GLN A 188 20.98 4.49 -3.46
C GLN A 188 21.68 4.53 -2.09
N THR A 189 22.78 5.26 -1.98
CA THR A 189 23.11 5.94 -0.72
C THR A 189 22.15 7.13 -0.60
N GLY A 190 20.86 6.80 -0.40
CA GLY A 190 19.75 7.74 -0.45
C GLY A 190 20.04 8.95 0.42
N LYS A 191 20.04 10.15 -0.18
CA LYS A 191 19.97 11.39 0.59
C LYS A 191 18.71 11.30 1.43
N LYS A 192 18.86 11.17 2.75
CA LYS A 192 17.74 11.08 3.70
C LYS A 192 16.92 12.36 3.60
N THR A 193 15.83 12.34 2.83
CA THR A 193 15.03 13.54 2.60
C THR A 193 14.17 13.83 3.82
N TRP A 194 13.57 12.78 4.39
CA TRP A 194 12.65 12.88 5.53
C TRP A 194 13.33 13.32 6.84
N ALA A 195 14.59 12.92 7.08
CA ALA A 195 15.27 13.20 8.36
C ALA A 195 15.54 14.69 8.60
N LYS A 196 15.44 15.51 7.56
CA LYS A 196 15.62 16.97 7.63
C LYS A 196 14.34 17.70 8.03
N ASP A 197 13.19 17.03 7.95
CA ASP A 197 11.87 17.63 8.06
C ASP A 197 11.29 17.49 9.49
N GLY A 198 11.99 18.03 10.48
CA GLY A 198 11.46 18.07 11.86
C GLY A 198 11.07 19.48 12.30
N GLN A 199 10.17 19.54 13.28
CA GLN A 199 9.68 20.78 13.88
C GLN A 199 9.67 20.69 15.41
N LYS A 200 9.67 21.83 16.08
CA LYS A 200 9.47 21.88 17.54
C LYS A 200 7.97 21.73 17.83
N ALA A 201 7.61 20.66 18.53
CA ALA A 201 6.23 20.49 18.96
C ALA A 201 5.91 21.48 20.09
N LYS A 202 4.69 21.99 20.10
CA LYS A 202 4.15 22.76 21.22
C LYS A 202 3.39 21.82 22.14
N VAL A 203 3.31 22.15 23.42
CA VAL A 203 2.49 21.40 24.39
C VAL A 203 1.40 22.36 24.86
N GLU A 204 0.19 22.17 24.35
CA GLU A 204 -0.97 22.99 24.70
C GLU A 204 -1.94 22.12 25.50
N LYS A 205 -2.26 22.53 26.73
CA LYS A 205 -3.17 21.79 27.64
C LYS A 205 -2.77 20.31 27.84
N GLY A 206 -1.46 20.04 27.89
CA GLY A 206 -0.93 18.68 28.04
C GLY A 206 -0.95 17.82 26.77
N ARG A 207 -1.44 18.34 25.65
CA ARG A 207 -1.40 17.66 24.34
C ARG A 207 -0.27 18.20 23.49
N THR A 208 0.43 17.30 22.80
CA THR A 208 1.46 17.67 21.84
C THR A 208 0.79 18.16 20.56
N THR A 209 1.06 19.41 20.18
CA THR A 209 0.51 20.03 18.97
C THR A 209 1.64 20.33 17.98
N VAL A 210 1.35 20.16 16.70
CA VAL A 210 2.27 20.48 15.60
C VAL A 210 1.55 21.28 14.51
N THR A 211 2.27 22.18 13.85
CA THR A 211 1.73 22.86 12.68
C THR A 211 1.79 21.94 11.47
N ILE A 212 0.72 21.90 10.68
CA ILE A 212 0.67 21.14 9.43
C ILE A 212 0.30 22.08 8.28
N THR A 213 0.79 21.75 7.09
CA THR A 213 0.49 22.45 5.85
C THR A 213 -0.77 21.88 5.19
N PRO A 214 -1.46 22.66 4.33
CA PRO A 214 -2.52 22.16 3.46
C PRO A 214 -2.13 20.88 2.70
N ALA A 215 -0.93 20.86 2.11
CA ALA A 215 -0.45 19.73 1.31
C ALA A 215 -0.20 18.46 2.16
N GLU A 216 0.29 18.61 3.40
CA GLU A 216 0.41 17.49 4.34
C GLU A 216 -0.95 16.91 4.72
N LEU A 217 -1.94 17.77 4.97
CA LEU A 217 -3.30 17.35 5.30
C LEU A 217 -3.97 16.65 4.12
N THR A 218 -3.82 17.16 2.89
CA THR A 218 -4.36 16.51 1.69
C THR A 218 -3.71 15.16 1.43
N ALA A 219 -2.39 15.06 1.56
CA ALA A 219 -1.71 13.78 1.42
C ALA A 219 -2.19 12.77 2.48
N LEU A 220 -2.35 13.18 3.74
CA LEU A 220 -2.89 12.33 4.80
C LEU A 220 -4.33 11.89 4.52
N ALA A 221 -5.19 12.81 4.03
CA ALA A 221 -6.56 12.52 3.63
C ALA A 221 -6.62 11.45 2.54
N ILE A 222 -5.76 11.55 1.52
CA ILE A 222 -5.65 10.54 0.44
C ILE A 222 -5.17 9.20 0.99
N ILE A 223 -4.13 9.19 1.82
CA ILE A 223 -3.56 7.95 2.38
C ILE A 223 -4.62 7.22 3.21
N LEU A 224 -5.37 7.95 4.06
CA LEU A 224 -6.42 7.40 4.90
C LEU A 224 -7.72 7.12 4.13
N GLY A 225 -7.89 7.70 2.94
CA GLY A 225 -9.16 7.76 2.24
C GLY A 225 -10.25 8.43 3.10
N SER A 226 -9.93 9.53 3.75
CA SER A 226 -10.85 10.26 4.63
C SER A 226 -11.00 11.70 4.16
N GLU A 227 -12.22 12.12 3.86
CA GLU A 227 -12.52 13.51 3.52
C GLU A 227 -12.77 14.32 4.80
N PRO A 228 -11.89 15.27 5.18
CA PRO A 228 -12.20 16.19 6.26
C PRO A 228 -13.32 17.14 5.81
N LYS A 229 -14.40 17.16 6.58
CA LYS A 229 -15.55 18.03 6.30
C LYS A 229 -15.24 19.46 6.76
N ARG A 230 -15.27 20.41 5.81
CA ARG A 230 -15.04 21.85 6.07
C ARG A 230 -16.07 22.44 7.05
N ASN A 231 -17.31 21.96 6.99
CA ASN A 231 -18.41 22.38 7.84
C ASN A 231 -19.00 21.16 8.56
N VAL A 232 -18.43 20.81 9.71
CA VAL A 232 -19.15 19.94 10.65
C VAL A 232 -20.11 20.86 11.40
N ASP A 233 -21.31 21.06 10.84
CA ASP A 233 -22.44 21.42 11.71
C ASP A 233 -22.47 20.36 12.80
N ARG A 234 -22.34 20.80 14.06
CA ARG A 234 -22.21 19.92 15.25
C ARG A 234 -23.36 18.90 15.39
N THR A 235 -24.40 19.04 14.57
CA THR A 235 -25.64 18.27 14.57
C THR A 235 -25.59 17.00 13.73
N VAL A 236 -24.62 16.81 12.80
CA VAL A 236 -24.52 15.58 11.98
C VAL A 236 -23.16 14.89 12.18
N PRO A 237 -23.06 13.91 13.09
CA PRO A 237 -21.80 13.27 13.48
C PRO A 237 -21.25 12.24 12.47
N VAL A 238 -21.83 12.08 11.29
CA VAL A 238 -21.40 11.03 10.35
C VAL A 238 -20.30 11.57 9.43
N SER A 239 -19.07 11.66 9.93
CA SER A 239 -17.89 11.69 9.06
C SER A 239 -17.78 10.32 8.40
N GLU A 240 -17.64 10.29 7.07
CA GLU A 240 -17.40 9.02 6.38
C GLU A 240 -16.11 8.40 6.90
N THR A 241 -16.22 7.14 7.31
CA THR A 241 -15.12 6.42 7.92
C THR A 241 -14.09 6.07 6.86
N GLY A 242 -12.83 6.48 7.04
CA GLY A 242 -11.74 6.20 6.12
C GLY A 242 -11.37 4.71 6.02
N ALA A 243 -10.45 4.37 5.11
CA ALA A 243 -10.01 3.00 4.80
C ALA A 243 -9.48 2.20 6.02
N TYR A 244 -8.99 2.89 7.05
CA TYR A 244 -8.44 2.29 8.27
C TYR A 244 -9.35 2.51 9.48
N ASN A 245 -10.61 2.88 9.28
CA ASN A 245 -11.49 3.34 10.36
C ASN A 245 -10.90 4.52 11.14
N ILE A 246 -10.21 5.41 10.43
CA ILE A 246 -9.68 6.66 10.95
C ILE A 246 -10.26 7.77 10.09
N SER A 247 -10.94 8.71 10.72
CA SER A 247 -11.42 9.93 10.09
C SER A 247 -10.58 11.12 10.53
N ILE A 248 -10.46 12.10 9.63
CA ILE A 248 -9.83 13.39 9.92
C ILE A 248 -10.94 14.35 10.34
N VAL A 249 -10.89 14.80 11.61
CA VAL A 249 -11.85 15.74 12.18
C VAL A 249 -11.19 17.10 12.28
N SER A 250 -11.78 18.09 11.59
CA SER A 250 -11.39 19.49 11.66
C SER A 250 -12.35 20.29 12.52
N VAL A 251 -11.82 21.04 13.49
CA VAL A 251 -12.56 21.98 14.33
C VAL A 251 -11.99 23.37 14.14
N GLN A 252 -12.84 24.34 13.80
CA GLN A 252 -12.43 25.74 13.69
C GLN A 252 -12.29 26.35 15.10
N THR A 253 -11.10 26.86 15.43
CA THR A 253 -10.79 27.40 16.78
C THR A 253 -10.87 28.93 16.84
N GLY A 254 -11.27 29.58 15.74
CA GLY A 254 -11.45 31.03 15.61
C GLY A 254 -10.65 31.63 14.44
N GLY A 255 -11.29 32.51 13.65
CA GLY A 255 -10.71 33.05 12.41
C GLY A 255 -10.42 31.94 11.37
N SER A 256 -9.30 32.05 10.63
CA SER A 256 -8.82 31.02 9.69
C SER A 256 -8.00 29.89 10.33
N LYS A 257 -8.09 29.72 11.67
CA LYS A 257 -7.36 28.70 12.40
C LYS A 257 -8.16 27.41 12.54
N TYR A 258 -7.55 26.30 12.15
CA TYR A 258 -8.15 24.97 12.21
C TYR A 258 -7.33 24.05 13.11
N HIS A 259 -8.03 23.28 13.92
CA HIS A 259 -7.50 22.23 14.75
C HIS A 259 -7.90 20.87 14.18
N ILE A 260 -6.91 20.05 13.84
CA ILE A 260 -7.08 18.73 13.23
C ILE A 260 -6.82 17.67 14.29
N THR A 261 -7.73 16.72 14.38
CA THR A 261 -7.58 15.51 15.19
C THR A 261 -7.89 14.29 14.33
N LEU A 262 -7.21 13.18 14.61
CA LEU A 262 -7.58 11.90 14.03
C LEU A 262 -8.55 11.21 14.97
N GLN A 263 -9.67 10.72 14.44
CA GLN A 263 -10.65 9.97 15.23
C GLN A 263 -10.71 8.54 14.73
N GLN A 264 -10.46 7.59 15.62
CA GLN A 264 -10.64 6.17 15.36
C GLN A 264 -12.09 5.77 15.63
N THR A 265 -12.69 5.04 14.69
CA THR A 265 -14.00 4.42 14.86
C THR A 265 -13.85 2.92 15.08
N LYS A 266 -14.84 2.34 15.78
CA LYS A 266 -14.86 0.92 16.10
C LYS A 266 -14.85 0.08 14.83
N ARG A 267 -13.83 -0.75 14.68
CA ARG A 267 -13.73 -1.67 13.54
C ARG A 267 -14.67 -2.86 13.73
N ASN A 268 -15.56 -3.09 12.77
CA ASN A 268 -16.23 -4.38 12.64
C ASN A 268 -15.20 -5.45 12.27
N LYS A 269 -15.41 -6.72 12.65
CA LYS A 269 -14.49 -7.84 12.40
C LYS A 269 -14.10 -8.01 10.92
N CYS A 270 -14.99 -7.66 9.99
CA CYS A 270 -14.71 -7.69 8.55
C CYS A 270 -13.73 -6.60 8.08
N GLN A 271 -13.60 -5.52 8.85
CA GLN A 271 -12.72 -4.37 8.59
C GLN A 271 -11.34 -4.52 9.23
N TRP A 272 -11.04 -5.68 9.80
CA TRP A 272 -9.71 -6.00 10.30
C TRP A 272 -8.81 -6.36 9.12
N HIS A 273 -7.72 -5.62 9.00
CA HIS A 273 -6.68 -5.85 8.01
C HIS A 273 -5.86 -7.09 8.41
N ALA A 274 -5.24 -7.72 7.41
CA ALA A 274 -4.23 -8.73 7.66
C ALA A 274 -3.02 -8.09 8.39
N PRO A 275 -2.34 -8.82 9.30
CA PRO A 275 -1.16 -8.32 9.98
C PRO A 275 -0.09 -7.92 8.96
N ASP A 276 0.64 -6.85 9.24
CA ASP A 276 1.71 -6.27 8.40
C ASP A 276 1.30 -5.85 6.98
N SER A 277 0.00 -5.92 6.66
CA SER A 277 -0.54 -5.42 5.41
C SER A 277 -0.77 -3.92 5.49
N GLY A 278 -0.30 -3.22 4.47
CA GLY A 278 -0.47 -1.79 4.32
C GLY A 278 -0.64 -1.43 2.85
N VAL A 279 -0.63 -0.14 2.56
CA VAL A 279 -0.62 0.45 1.23
C VAL A 279 0.56 1.39 1.23
N SER A 280 1.31 1.41 0.12
CA SER A 280 2.36 2.40 -0.08
C SER A 280 1.74 3.80 -0.25
N PRO A 281 2.09 4.79 0.60
CA PRO A 281 1.61 6.16 0.41
C PRO A 281 2.00 6.79 -0.92
N LEU A 282 3.13 6.38 -1.50
CA LEU A 282 3.53 6.74 -2.85
C LEU A 282 2.47 6.28 -3.86
N PHE A 283 2.10 5.00 -3.85
CA PHE A 283 1.04 4.50 -4.72
C PHE A 283 -0.30 5.19 -4.43
N ALA A 284 -0.68 5.39 -3.17
CA ALA A 284 -1.94 6.05 -2.83
C ALA A 284 -2.06 7.45 -3.45
N LYS A 285 -1.01 8.29 -3.33
CA LYS A 285 -1.00 9.63 -3.94
C LYS A 285 -1.02 9.59 -5.45
N HIS A 286 -0.17 8.75 -6.05
CA HIS A 286 -0.04 8.67 -7.50
C HIS A 286 -1.32 8.16 -8.16
N LEU A 287 -1.91 7.08 -7.63
CA LEU A 287 -3.13 6.47 -8.16
C LEU A 287 -4.33 7.42 -8.00
N ALA A 288 -4.45 8.11 -6.86
CA ALA A 288 -5.48 9.14 -6.66
C ALA A 288 -5.34 10.29 -7.67
N ALA A 289 -4.11 10.66 -8.03
CA ALA A 289 -3.82 11.64 -9.08
C ALA A 289 -3.93 11.08 -10.52
N GLY A 290 -4.35 9.82 -10.70
CA GLY A 290 -4.47 9.19 -12.02
C GLY A 290 -3.15 8.87 -12.70
N SER A 291 -2.08 8.72 -11.91
CA SER A 291 -0.76 8.34 -12.38
C SER A 291 -0.35 6.98 -11.81
N LEU A 292 0.35 6.19 -12.62
CA LEU A 292 0.85 4.87 -12.23
C LEU A 292 2.38 4.91 -12.15
N PRO A 293 2.96 4.86 -10.94
CA PRO A 293 4.40 4.87 -10.77
C PRO A 293 5.00 3.52 -11.17
N TYR A 294 6.13 3.52 -11.88
CA TYR A 294 6.72 2.29 -12.44
C TYR A 294 8.21 2.08 -12.18
N THR A 295 9.00 3.15 -12.01
CA THR A 295 10.42 3.07 -11.62
C THR A 295 10.82 4.30 -10.80
N GLN A 296 11.90 4.18 -10.05
CA GLN A 296 12.48 5.26 -9.26
C GLN A 296 13.99 5.33 -9.50
N ASP A 297 14.47 6.50 -9.88
CA ASP A 297 15.90 6.77 -10.00
C ASP A 297 16.42 7.50 -8.73
N ALA A 298 17.65 8.01 -8.77
CA ALA A 298 18.23 8.72 -7.62
C ALA A 298 17.62 10.12 -7.38
N GLN A 299 16.86 10.65 -8.33
CA GLN A 299 16.39 12.03 -8.37
C GLN A 299 14.86 12.15 -8.45
N ASN A 300 14.18 11.19 -9.05
CA ASN A 300 12.80 11.28 -9.50
C ASN A 300 12.05 9.95 -9.36
N THR A 301 10.73 10.08 -9.21
CA THR A 301 9.78 8.97 -9.30
C THR A 301 9.11 9.00 -10.67
N HIS A 302 9.37 8.00 -11.52
CA HIS A 302 8.80 7.96 -12.87
C HIS A 302 7.39 7.39 -12.85
N SER A 303 6.44 8.12 -13.43
CA SER A 303 5.02 7.75 -13.43
C SER A 303 4.35 7.97 -14.78
N ILE A 304 3.43 7.08 -15.15
CA ILE A 304 2.61 7.20 -16.35
C ILE A 304 1.28 7.85 -15.97
N LEU A 305 0.98 9.03 -16.50
CA LEU A 305 -0.32 9.70 -16.36
C LEU A 305 -1.32 9.05 -17.33
N ILE A 306 -2.47 8.64 -16.81
CA ILE A 306 -3.56 8.07 -17.61
C ILE A 306 -4.63 9.15 -17.82
N THR A 307 -4.69 9.65 -19.06
CA THR A 307 -5.71 10.62 -19.50
C THR A 307 -6.89 9.92 -20.19
N PRO A 308 -8.01 10.62 -20.42
CA PRO A 308 -9.11 10.08 -21.24
C PRO A 308 -8.64 9.66 -22.63
N SER A 309 -7.75 10.44 -23.25
CA SER A 309 -7.17 10.11 -24.56
C SER A 309 -6.31 8.84 -24.52
N THR A 310 -5.53 8.64 -23.45
CA THR A 310 -4.78 7.40 -23.23
C THR A 310 -5.72 6.20 -23.08
N LEU A 311 -6.81 6.33 -22.31
CA LEU A 311 -7.80 5.26 -22.16
C LEU A 311 -8.41 4.87 -23.51
N SER A 312 -8.87 5.84 -24.30
CA SER A 312 -9.45 5.57 -25.62
C SER A 312 -8.46 4.87 -26.57
N ALA A 313 -7.19 5.30 -26.57
CA ALA A 313 -6.16 4.71 -27.41
C ALA A 313 -5.77 3.27 -26.98
N ILE A 314 -5.82 2.98 -25.68
CA ILE A 314 -5.63 1.62 -25.14
C ILE A 314 -6.80 0.73 -25.55
N GLN A 315 -8.03 1.23 -25.45
CA GLN A 315 -9.24 0.48 -25.81
C GLN A 315 -9.31 0.16 -27.31
N SER A 316 -8.83 1.06 -28.17
CA SER A 316 -8.72 0.82 -29.62
C SER A 316 -7.58 -0.13 -30.00
N GLY A 317 -6.76 -0.58 -29.04
CA GLY A 317 -5.59 -1.41 -29.32
C GLY A 317 -4.51 -0.69 -30.13
N SER A 318 -4.49 0.65 -30.09
CA SER A 318 -3.47 1.42 -30.78
C SER A 318 -2.10 1.13 -30.18
N SER A 319 -1.05 1.16 -31.02
CA SER A 319 0.31 1.07 -30.52
C SER A 319 0.69 2.36 -29.82
N LEU A 320 1.35 2.27 -28.66
CA LEU A 320 1.58 3.41 -27.77
C LEU A 320 3.07 3.50 -27.41
N SER A 321 3.63 4.71 -27.54
CA SER A 321 4.95 5.04 -27.02
C SER A 321 4.83 5.86 -25.74
N THR A 322 5.78 5.65 -24.81
CA THR A 322 5.89 6.46 -23.59
C THR A 322 6.70 7.72 -23.90
N THR A 323 6.10 8.88 -23.69
CA THR A 323 6.74 10.19 -23.92
C THR A 323 6.68 11.03 -22.65
N ALA A 324 7.71 11.85 -22.40
CA ALA A 324 7.72 12.73 -21.23
C ALA A 324 6.60 13.77 -21.35
N ASN A 325 5.82 13.95 -20.29
CA ASN A 325 4.78 14.96 -20.28
C ASN A 325 5.39 16.34 -20.04
N GLN A 326 5.30 17.22 -21.04
CA GLN A 326 5.81 18.59 -20.95
C GLN A 326 4.74 19.56 -20.43
N THR A 327 3.47 19.23 -20.58
CA THR A 327 2.37 20.13 -20.24
C THR A 327 1.82 19.81 -18.85
N PRO A 328 1.90 20.74 -17.88
CA PRO A 328 1.34 20.53 -16.56
C PRO A 328 -0.19 20.44 -16.65
N THR A 329 -0.74 19.33 -16.15
CA THR A 329 -2.18 19.13 -15.94
C THR A 329 -2.53 19.44 -14.49
N LYS A 330 -3.83 19.59 -14.17
CA LYS A 330 -4.29 19.76 -12.78
C LYS A 330 -3.77 18.62 -11.89
N GLN A 331 -3.84 17.39 -12.38
CA GLN A 331 -3.41 16.18 -11.69
C GLN A 331 -1.90 16.18 -11.41
N THR A 332 -1.07 16.55 -12.39
CA THR A 332 0.39 16.58 -12.23
C THR A 332 0.85 17.72 -11.33
N THR A 333 0.21 18.89 -11.43
CA THR A 333 0.49 20.03 -10.53
C THR A 333 0.08 19.71 -9.11
N PHE A 334 -1.07 19.06 -8.94
CA PHE A 334 -1.56 18.56 -7.66
C PHE A 334 -0.58 17.57 -7.04
N LEU A 335 -0.19 16.52 -7.76
CA LEU A 335 0.73 15.51 -7.21
C LEU A 335 2.10 16.11 -6.86
N SER A 336 2.58 17.08 -7.65
CA SER A 336 3.85 17.76 -7.42
C SER A 336 3.82 18.70 -6.20
N SER A 337 2.65 19.15 -5.75
CA SER A 337 2.51 19.99 -4.56
C SER A 337 2.49 19.20 -3.26
N LEU A 338 2.20 17.89 -3.32
CA LEU A 338 2.17 17.02 -2.16
C LEU A 338 3.58 16.73 -1.63
N PRO A 339 3.74 16.50 -0.30
CA PRO A 339 5.01 16.06 0.26
C PRO A 339 5.47 14.78 -0.43
N SER A 340 6.68 14.79 -1.00
CA SER A 340 7.26 13.66 -1.71
C SER A 340 8.74 13.49 -1.35
N SER A 341 9.21 12.24 -1.27
CA SER A 341 10.63 11.96 -1.03
C SER A 341 11.46 12.32 -2.26
N LEU A 342 10.96 11.96 -3.45
CA LEU A 342 11.50 12.36 -4.75
C LEU A 342 10.41 13.04 -5.59
N PRO A 343 10.75 14.09 -6.34
CA PRO A 343 9.83 14.72 -7.27
C PRO A 343 9.32 13.73 -8.33
N PRO A 344 8.02 13.77 -8.68
CA PRO A 344 7.49 12.92 -9.73
C PRO A 344 7.89 13.43 -11.13
N LYS A 345 8.31 12.50 -12.00
CA LYS A 345 8.52 12.73 -13.43
C LYS A 345 7.44 12.02 -14.23
N PHE A 346 6.61 12.81 -14.91
CA PHE A 346 5.42 12.31 -15.60
C PHE A 346 5.71 11.93 -17.04
N HIS A 347 5.09 10.84 -17.46
CA HIS A 347 5.07 10.36 -18.84
C HIS A 347 3.63 10.15 -19.27
N ILE A 348 3.33 10.37 -20.54
CA ILE A 348 2.03 10.06 -21.15
C ILE A 348 2.23 8.99 -22.22
N LEU A 349 1.14 8.30 -22.56
CA LEU A 349 1.14 7.34 -23.65
C LEU A 349 0.51 7.98 -24.88
N THR A 350 1.30 8.10 -25.94
CA THR A 350 0.89 8.69 -27.21
C THR A 350 0.83 7.62 -28.29
N PRO A 351 -0.15 7.67 -29.22
CA PRO A 351 -0.18 6.80 -30.38
C PRO A 351 1.15 6.83 -31.14
N SER A 352 1.66 5.65 -31.46
CA SER A 352 2.90 5.44 -32.19
C SER A 352 2.66 4.52 -33.37
N THR A 353 3.46 4.67 -34.42
CA THR A 353 3.50 3.75 -35.57
C THR A 353 4.31 2.49 -35.28
N SER A 354 5.05 2.45 -34.16
CA SER A 354 5.81 1.27 -33.73
C SER A 354 4.86 0.20 -33.20
N LEU A 355 4.88 -1.01 -33.78
CA LEU A 355 3.98 -2.14 -33.44
C LEU A 355 4.21 -2.77 -32.04
N GLN A 356 4.91 -2.10 -31.13
CA GLN A 356 5.21 -2.65 -29.82
C GLN A 356 4.04 -2.42 -28.84
N PRO A 357 3.65 -3.45 -28.05
CA PRO A 357 2.67 -3.27 -27.00
C PRO A 357 3.20 -2.29 -25.94
N PRO A 358 2.32 -1.63 -25.15
CA PRO A 358 2.71 -0.68 -24.11
C PRO A 358 3.33 -1.40 -22.90
N THR A 359 4.53 -1.99 -23.09
CA THR A 359 5.19 -2.87 -22.11
C THR A 359 5.39 -2.18 -20.77
N THR A 360 5.76 -0.90 -20.75
CA THR A 360 5.93 -0.13 -19.50
C THR A 360 4.63 -0.05 -18.70
N LEU A 361 3.50 0.21 -19.35
CA LEU A 361 2.18 0.25 -18.69
C LEU A 361 1.81 -1.12 -18.15
N LEU A 362 1.91 -2.16 -18.97
CA LEU A 362 1.54 -3.52 -18.59
C LEU A 362 2.40 -4.02 -17.42
N ASN A 363 3.70 -3.73 -17.44
CA ASN A 363 4.63 -4.05 -16.35
C ASN A 363 4.31 -3.27 -15.07
N ALA A 364 3.92 -2.00 -15.18
CA ALA A 364 3.54 -1.20 -14.03
C ALA A 364 2.24 -1.72 -13.37
N ILE A 365 1.27 -2.15 -14.18
CA ILE A 365 0.03 -2.79 -13.68
C ILE A 365 0.37 -4.13 -13.00
N ALA A 366 1.27 -4.93 -13.58
CA ALA A 366 1.74 -6.18 -13.00
C ALA A 366 2.43 -5.99 -11.64
N ALA A 367 3.05 -4.83 -11.39
CA ALA A 367 3.72 -4.55 -10.14
C ALA A 367 2.76 -4.18 -8.99
N LEU A 368 1.52 -3.76 -9.27
CA LEU A 368 0.56 -3.26 -8.27
C LEU A 368 0.28 -4.21 -7.09
N PRO A 369 -0.08 -5.49 -7.29
CA PRO A 369 -0.32 -6.39 -6.16
C PRO A 369 0.98 -6.75 -5.43
N LEU A 370 2.13 -6.40 -6.00
CA LEU A 370 3.47 -6.66 -5.51
C LEU A 370 4.17 -5.38 -4.98
N SER A 371 3.44 -4.30 -4.73
CA SER A 371 3.96 -3.03 -4.17
C SER A 371 3.46 -2.76 -2.73
N ARG A 372 3.37 -3.84 -1.95
CA ARG A 372 2.99 -3.88 -0.53
C ARG A 372 1.53 -3.61 -0.20
N GLY A 373 0.69 -3.36 -1.20
CA GLY A 373 -0.77 -3.41 -1.11
C GLY A 373 -1.46 -2.44 -2.07
N LEU A 374 -2.77 -2.57 -2.19
CA LEU A 374 -3.56 -1.85 -3.20
C LEU A 374 -4.29 -0.66 -2.57
N ALA A 375 -4.14 0.51 -3.17
CA ALA A 375 -4.67 1.75 -2.62
C ALA A 375 -6.21 1.78 -2.64
N PRO A 376 -6.86 2.41 -1.63
CA PRO A 376 -8.32 2.49 -1.57
C PRO A 376 -8.91 3.51 -2.56
N LEU A 377 -8.10 4.45 -3.06
CA LEU A 377 -8.50 5.51 -3.96
C LEU A 377 -7.68 5.47 -5.26
N ALA A 378 -8.34 5.68 -6.41
CA ALA A 378 -7.68 5.88 -7.70
C ALA A 378 -8.53 6.73 -8.64
N SER A 379 -7.93 7.40 -9.63
CA SER A 379 -8.73 8.14 -10.62
C SER A 379 -9.61 7.20 -11.45
N THR A 380 -10.79 7.68 -11.84
CA THR A 380 -11.77 6.91 -12.63
C THR A 380 -11.18 6.36 -13.94
N HIS A 381 -10.43 7.18 -14.67
CA HIS A 381 -9.75 6.80 -15.92
C HIS A 381 -8.71 5.70 -15.71
N LEU A 382 -7.97 5.76 -14.60
CA LEU A 382 -6.97 4.76 -14.25
C LEU A 382 -7.64 3.43 -13.90
N ILE A 383 -8.73 3.46 -13.13
CA ILE A 383 -9.53 2.27 -12.79
C ILE A 383 -10.08 1.62 -14.07
N LYS A 384 -10.72 2.40 -14.95
CA LYS A 384 -11.26 1.93 -16.24
C LYS A 384 -10.18 1.29 -17.11
N THR A 385 -8.99 1.92 -17.19
CA THR A 385 -7.83 1.41 -17.94
C THR A 385 -7.33 0.08 -17.40
N ILE A 386 -7.08 0.00 -16.09
CA ILE A 386 -6.58 -1.23 -15.46
C ILE A 386 -7.62 -2.33 -15.56
N SER A 387 -8.91 -2.01 -15.38
CA SER A 387 -10.01 -2.96 -15.50
C SER A 387 -10.08 -3.55 -16.91
N PHE A 388 -10.04 -2.71 -17.95
CA PHE A 388 -10.05 -3.16 -19.34
C PHE A 388 -8.89 -4.13 -19.64
N ILE A 389 -7.66 -3.74 -19.26
CA ILE A 389 -6.45 -4.53 -19.49
C ILE A 389 -6.52 -5.87 -18.75
N THR A 390 -6.85 -5.85 -17.46
CA THR A 390 -6.73 -7.04 -16.60
C THR A 390 -7.89 -8.01 -16.74
N THR A 391 -9.10 -7.53 -17.08
CA THR A 391 -10.25 -8.39 -17.38
C THR A 391 -10.09 -9.11 -18.71
N GLY A 392 -9.39 -8.49 -19.67
CA GLY A 392 -9.21 -9.06 -21.00
C GLY A 392 -10.51 -9.18 -21.81
N GLY A 393 -11.48 -8.28 -21.56
CA GLY A 393 -12.82 -8.33 -22.13
C GLY A 393 -13.75 -9.38 -21.50
N VAL A 394 -13.30 -10.13 -20.49
CA VAL A 394 -14.10 -11.16 -19.82
C VAL A 394 -14.82 -10.57 -18.61
N SER A 395 -16.12 -10.87 -18.46
CA SER A 395 -16.87 -10.39 -17.30
C SER A 395 -16.30 -10.94 -15.98
N PRO A 396 -16.27 -10.15 -14.90
CA PRO A 396 -15.75 -10.61 -13.61
C PRO A 396 -16.66 -11.68 -12.98
N GLY A 397 -17.97 -11.63 -13.20
CA GLY A 397 -18.92 -12.57 -12.63
C GLY A 397 -18.89 -12.59 -11.09
N LYS A 398 -18.99 -13.77 -10.48
CA LYS A 398 -18.96 -13.94 -9.02
C LYS A 398 -17.53 -13.94 -8.44
N LEU A 399 -16.67 -13.03 -8.88
CA LEU A 399 -15.24 -13.03 -8.56
C LEU A 399 -14.95 -12.87 -7.07
N LEU A 400 -15.48 -11.81 -6.45
CA LEU A 400 -15.22 -11.48 -5.04
C LEU A 400 -15.54 -12.63 -4.07
N PRO A 401 -16.74 -13.26 -4.10
CA PRO A 401 -17.02 -14.36 -3.19
C PRO A 401 -16.17 -15.61 -3.48
N ARG A 402 -15.67 -15.80 -4.70
CA ARG A 402 -14.76 -16.90 -5.06
C ARG A 402 -13.34 -16.64 -4.54
N LEU A 403 -12.85 -15.40 -4.59
CA LEU A 403 -11.58 -15.01 -3.94
C LEU A 403 -11.66 -15.19 -2.42
N GLU A 404 -12.74 -14.75 -1.78
CA GLU A 404 -12.93 -14.94 -0.33
C GLU A 404 -13.03 -16.44 0.05
N ALA A 405 -13.54 -17.28 -0.86
CA ALA A 405 -13.50 -18.73 -0.67
C ALA A 405 -12.07 -19.30 -0.77
N LEU A 406 -11.23 -18.75 -1.64
CA LEU A 406 -9.82 -19.13 -1.76
C LEU A 406 -9.02 -18.70 -0.51
N VAL A 407 -9.27 -17.51 0.03
CA VAL A 407 -8.73 -17.06 1.33
C VAL A 407 -9.08 -18.07 2.42
N ALA A 408 -10.34 -18.49 2.51
CA ALA A 408 -10.77 -19.47 3.50
C ALA A 408 -10.13 -20.85 3.33
N LYS A 409 -9.93 -21.29 2.08
CA LYS A 409 -9.22 -22.53 1.77
C LYS A 409 -7.78 -22.46 2.28
N LEU A 410 -7.09 -21.34 2.03
CA LEU A 410 -5.71 -21.15 2.48
C LEU A 410 -5.60 -21.01 3.99
N HIS A 411 -6.58 -20.35 4.63
CA HIS A 411 -6.66 -20.29 6.10
C HIS A 411 -6.80 -21.69 6.72
N ARG A 412 -7.68 -22.54 6.18
CA ARG A 412 -7.85 -23.93 6.65
C ARG A 412 -6.60 -24.79 6.48
N HIS A 413 -5.80 -24.51 5.46
CA HIS A 413 -4.51 -25.17 5.25
C HIS A 413 -3.48 -24.79 6.32
N SER A 414 -3.57 -23.60 6.93
CA SER A 414 -2.60 -23.14 7.94
C SER A 414 -3.26 -22.25 9.01
N PRO A 415 -4.18 -22.81 9.83
CA PRO A 415 -5.00 -22.02 10.75
C PRO A 415 -4.18 -21.40 11.89
N HIS A 416 -3.09 -22.04 12.30
CA HIS A 416 -2.20 -21.61 13.38
C HIS A 416 -1.45 -20.30 13.09
N LEU A 417 -1.44 -19.84 11.83
CA LEU A 417 -0.74 -18.61 11.43
C LEU A 417 -1.61 -17.35 11.53
N SER A 418 -2.94 -17.48 11.61
CA SER A 418 -3.90 -16.36 11.71
C SER A 418 -3.69 -15.21 10.70
N LEU A 419 -3.19 -15.53 9.49
CA LEU A 419 -2.73 -14.56 8.48
C LEU A 419 -3.82 -13.62 7.93
N PHE A 420 -5.10 -14.03 8.00
CA PHE A 420 -6.20 -13.30 7.37
C PHE A 420 -7.04 -12.48 8.36
N GLY A 421 -6.49 -12.28 9.56
CA GLY A 421 -7.14 -11.53 10.64
C GLY A 421 -8.26 -12.29 11.34
N ALA A 422 -8.85 -11.65 12.34
CA ALA A 422 -9.82 -12.26 13.26
C ALA A 422 -11.10 -12.73 12.57
N LEU A 423 -11.45 -12.22 11.38
CA LEU A 423 -12.66 -12.64 10.64
C LEU A 423 -12.70 -14.16 10.42
N TYR A 424 -11.54 -14.78 10.26
CA TYR A 424 -11.37 -16.20 9.95
C TYR A 424 -11.32 -17.12 11.17
N ASP A 425 -11.29 -16.56 12.37
CA ASP A 425 -11.35 -17.35 13.60
C ASP A 425 -12.66 -18.14 13.66
N GLN A 426 -12.61 -19.37 14.16
CA GLN A 426 -13.78 -20.25 14.26
C GLN A 426 -14.93 -19.61 15.05
N ARG A 427 -14.60 -18.79 16.06
CA ARG A 427 -15.56 -18.03 16.88
C ARG A 427 -16.37 -17.00 16.07
N ASN A 428 -15.88 -16.63 14.89
CA ASN A 428 -16.43 -15.58 14.03
C ASN A 428 -17.10 -16.13 12.75
N ALA A 429 -17.40 -17.44 12.69
CA ALA A 429 -18.02 -18.09 11.54
C ALA A 429 -19.30 -17.39 11.03
N LYS A 430 -20.14 -16.87 11.96
CA LYS A 430 -21.35 -16.10 11.60
C LYS A 430 -21.02 -14.79 10.88
N ALA A 431 -19.98 -14.07 11.31
CA ALA A 431 -19.54 -12.84 10.65
C ALA A 431 -18.97 -13.14 9.25
N LEU A 432 -18.17 -14.20 9.12
CA LEU A 432 -17.64 -14.65 7.82
C LEU A 432 -18.77 -15.07 6.86
N HIS A 433 -19.82 -15.74 7.35
CA HIS A 433 -20.97 -16.10 6.52
C HIS A 433 -21.70 -14.85 5.99
N ARG A 434 -21.97 -13.88 6.86
CA ARG A 434 -22.60 -12.60 6.48
C ARG A 434 -21.76 -11.85 5.46
N GLU A 435 -20.44 -11.80 5.64
CA GLU A 435 -19.54 -11.15 4.69
C GLU A 435 -19.60 -11.80 3.30
N ARG A 436 -19.63 -13.13 3.23
CA ARG A 436 -19.77 -13.84 1.95
C ARG A 436 -21.11 -13.60 1.28
N GLU A 437 -22.18 -13.51 2.07
CA GLU A 437 -23.50 -13.20 1.55
C GLU A 437 -23.54 -11.77 1.00
N ARG A 438 -22.98 -10.81 1.73
CA ARG A 438 -22.81 -9.42 1.29
C ARG A 438 -22.02 -9.34 -0.02
N LEU A 439 -20.89 -10.03 -0.11
CA LEU A 439 -20.07 -10.10 -1.33
C LEU A 439 -20.80 -10.69 -2.54
N ARG A 440 -21.76 -11.59 -2.33
CA ARG A 440 -22.60 -12.11 -3.43
C ARG A 440 -23.61 -11.07 -3.90
N ARG A 441 -24.12 -10.23 -2.99
CA ARG A 441 -25.08 -9.16 -3.30
C ARG A 441 -24.42 -7.97 -3.98
N LEU A 442 -23.17 -7.63 -3.65
CA LEU A 442 -22.44 -6.52 -4.26
C LEU A 442 -22.36 -6.55 -5.80
N GLY A 443 -22.38 -7.73 -6.41
CA GLY A 443 -22.38 -7.85 -7.87
C GLY A 443 -23.76 -7.81 -8.53
N VAL A 444 -24.84 -7.77 -7.74
CA VAL A 444 -26.24 -7.87 -8.21
C VAL A 444 -27.06 -6.66 -7.79
N ASP A 445 -26.81 -6.15 -6.59
CA ASP A 445 -27.56 -5.09 -5.93
C ASP A 445 -26.63 -3.92 -5.59
N PRO A 446 -26.75 -2.78 -6.31
CA PRO A 446 -25.93 -1.59 -6.07
C PRO A 446 -26.25 -0.91 -4.73
N THR A 447 -27.37 -1.23 -4.08
CA THR A 447 -27.75 -0.66 -2.79
C THR A 447 -27.06 -1.33 -1.60
N THR A 448 -26.41 -2.48 -1.83
CA THR A 448 -25.68 -3.19 -0.78
C THR A 448 -24.51 -2.31 -0.28
N PRO A 449 -24.45 -1.98 1.02
CA PRO A 449 -23.41 -1.09 1.52
C PRO A 449 -22.02 -1.74 1.43
N ASP A 450 -21.06 -1.02 0.85
CA ASP A 450 -19.64 -1.37 0.85
C ASP A 450 -18.81 -0.18 1.31
N THR A 451 -18.49 -0.14 2.59
CA THR A 451 -17.70 0.96 3.15
C THR A 451 -16.26 0.90 2.65
N ARG A 452 -15.57 2.05 2.59
CA ARG A 452 -14.15 2.12 2.24
C ARG A 452 -13.27 1.25 3.14
N ALA A 453 -13.62 1.16 4.42
CA ALA A 453 -12.95 0.29 5.38
C ALA A 453 -13.12 -1.21 5.05
N ASP A 454 -14.32 -1.63 4.61
CA ASP A 454 -14.56 -3.02 4.19
C ASP A 454 -13.75 -3.36 2.93
N LYS A 455 -13.75 -2.45 1.94
CA LYS A 455 -12.97 -2.56 0.70
C LYS A 455 -11.48 -2.70 0.98
N ALA A 456 -10.92 -1.81 1.81
CA ALA A 456 -9.51 -1.81 2.15
C ALA A 456 -9.08 -3.07 2.93
N ALA A 457 -9.87 -3.49 3.92
CA ALA A 457 -9.60 -4.72 4.66
C ALA A 457 -9.69 -5.98 3.79
N ARG A 458 -10.63 -6.01 2.83
CA ARG A 458 -10.73 -7.08 1.82
C ARG A 458 -9.49 -7.15 0.95
N MET A 459 -9.03 -6.01 0.42
CA MET A 459 -7.80 -5.95 -0.40
C MET A 459 -6.57 -6.37 0.41
N SER A 460 -6.48 -5.95 1.67
CA SER A 460 -5.43 -6.39 2.59
C SER A 460 -5.36 -7.92 2.72
N ARG A 461 -6.51 -8.59 2.87
CA ARG A 461 -6.58 -10.06 2.90
C ARG A 461 -6.19 -10.71 1.57
N TYR A 462 -6.53 -10.09 0.44
CA TYR A 462 -6.16 -10.60 -0.90
C TYR A 462 -4.66 -10.46 -1.18
N VAL A 463 -4.01 -9.41 -0.66
CA VAL A 463 -2.54 -9.29 -0.73
C VAL A 463 -1.88 -10.35 0.13
N ALA A 464 -2.34 -10.55 1.38
CA ALA A 464 -1.84 -11.63 2.24
C ALA A 464 -2.07 -13.03 1.64
N LEU A 465 -3.13 -13.21 0.84
CA LEU A 465 -3.39 -14.44 0.09
C LEU A 465 -2.27 -14.69 -0.91
N LEU A 466 -1.86 -13.70 -1.69
CA LEU A 466 -0.78 -13.82 -2.67
C LEU A 466 0.56 -14.13 -1.99
N GLU A 467 0.88 -13.41 -0.92
CA GLU A 467 2.11 -13.63 -0.15
C GLU A 467 2.21 -15.05 0.40
N ARG A 468 1.07 -15.58 0.87
CA ARG A 468 1.00 -16.95 1.38
C ARG A 468 1.04 -17.99 0.28
N LEU A 469 0.38 -17.76 -0.86
CA LEU A 469 0.46 -18.67 -2.01
C LEU A 469 1.89 -18.78 -2.53
N MET A 470 2.62 -17.66 -2.62
CA MET A 470 4.04 -17.66 -2.96
C MET A 470 4.88 -18.43 -1.95
N ALA A 471 4.58 -18.30 -0.65
CA ALA A 471 5.32 -19.00 0.41
C ALA A 471 5.10 -20.52 0.42
N LEU A 472 4.04 -21.01 -0.24
CA LEU A 472 3.75 -22.45 -0.36
C LEU A 472 4.37 -23.09 -1.60
N VAL A 473 4.95 -22.32 -2.52
CA VAL A 473 5.60 -22.87 -3.71
C VAL A 473 6.79 -23.73 -3.28
N PRO A 474 6.83 -25.03 -3.60
CA PRO A 474 7.88 -25.93 -3.14
C PRO A 474 9.23 -25.60 -3.80
N ASP A 475 10.31 -26.00 -3.12
CA ASP A 475 11.69 -26.07 -3.63
C ASP A 475 12.26 -24.79 -4.26
N THR A 476 11.67 -23.63 -3.96
CA THR A 476 12.07 -22.34 -4.54
C THR A 476 12.28 -21.31 -3.45
N LYS A 477 13.37 -20.53 -3.53
CA LYS A 477 13.61 -19.47 -2.54
C LYS A 477 12.54 -18.37 -2.67
N PRO A 478 12.10 -17.73 -1.57
CA PRO A 478 11.09 -16.67 -1.60
C PRO A 478 11.35 -15.56 -2.64
N SER A 479 12.60 -15.12 -2.79
CA SER A 479 12.99 -14.10 -3.77
C SER A 479 12.89 -14.58 -5.22
N GLU A 480 13.20 -15.85 -5.47
CA GLU A 480 13.08 -16.47 -6.79
C GLU A 480 11.61 -16.71 -7.15
N VAL A 481 10.78 -17.12 -6.19
CA VAL A 481 9.32 -17.25 -6.38
C VAL A 481 8.73 -15.90 -6.76
N LEU A 482 9.03 -14.85 -6.01
CA LEU A 482 8.51 -13.51 -6.29
C LEU A 482 8.87 -13.05 -7.71
N LYS A 483 10.13 -13.25 -8.13
CA LYS A 483 10.57 -12.90 -9.49
C LYS A 483 9.83 -13.71 -10.56
N LYS A 484 9.68 -15.03 -10.39
CA LYS A 484 8.97 -15.88 -11.35
C LYS A 484 7.48 -15.56 -11.42
N VAL A 485 6.84 -15.24 -10.28
CA VAL A 485 5.44 -14.81 -10.23
C VAL A 485 5.26 -13.44 -10.88
N GLU A 486 6.19 -12.50 -10.66
CA GLU A 486 6.17 -11.20 -11.32
C GLU A 486 6.30 -11.34 -12.85
N GLU A 487 7.22 -12.18 -13.33
CA GLU A 487 7.36 -12.50 -14.76
C GLU A 487 6.09 -13.16 -15.33
N GLY A 488 5.55 -14.17 -14.63
CA GLY A 488 4.30 -14.81 -15.04
C GLY A 488 3.10 -13.86 -15.07
N LEU A 489 3.04 -12.92 -14.13
CA LEU A 489 1.97 -11.92 -14.06
C LEU A 489 2.06 -10.91 -15.21
N ARG A 490 3.27 -10.52 -15.61
CA ARG A 490 3.48 -9.68 -16.81
C ARG A 490 2.96 -10.38 -18.06
N SER A 491 3.24 -11.68 -18.22
CA SER A 491 2.70 -12.49 -19.31
C SER A 491 1.18 -12.60 -19.26
N GLU A 492 0.59 -12.90 -18.09
CA GLU A 492 -0.87 -12.99 -17.91
C GLU A 492 -1.59 -11.67 -18.24
N ILE A 493 -1.00 -10.53 -17.89
CA ILE A 493 -1.55 -9.19 -18.21
C ILE A 493 -1.39 -8.87 -19.69
N ALA A 494 -0.25 -9.20 -20.30
CA ALA A 494 -0.06 -9.02 -21.74
C ALA A 494 -1.04 -9.86 -22.56
N ASP A 495 -1.25 -11.12 -22.16
CA ASP A 495 -2.24 -12.01 -22.79
C ASP A 495 -3.67 -11.49 -22.59
N ALA A 496 -4.00 -10.98 -21.40
CA ALA A 496 -5.29 -10.37 -21.15
C ALA A 496 -5.52 -9.13 -22.03
N TYR A 497 -4.52 -8.25 -22.15
CA TYR A 497 -4.60 -7.10 -23.02
C TYR A 497 -4.80 -7.49 -24.49
N ALA A 498 -4.01 -8.44 -25.00
CA ALA A 498 -4.13 -8.93 -26.37
C ALA A 498 -5.52 -9.53 -26.68
N ARG A 499 -6.15 -10.18 -25.69
CA ARG A 499 -7.54 -10.64 -25.79
C ARG A 499 -8.53 -9.47 -25.80
N ALA A 500 -8.35 -8.46 -24.95
CA ALA A 500 -9.24 -7.30 -24.89
C ALA A 500 -9.24 -6.49 -26.20
N THR A 501 -8.07 -6.35 -26.84
CA THR A 501 -7.92 -5.58 -28.08
C THR A 501 -8.21 -6.38 -29.34
N GLY A 502 -8.49 -7.68 -29.24
CA GLY A 502 -8.72 -8.56 -30.38
C GLY A 502 -7.48 -8.80 -31.27
N THR A 503 -6.29 -8.39 -30.82
CA THR A 503 -5.02 -8.57 -31.54
C THR A 503 -4.39 -9.93 -31.30
N GLY A 504 -4.82 -10.62 -30.23
CA GLY A 504 -4.56 -12.04 -30.06
C GLY A 504 -5.25 -12.80 -31.17
N THR A 505 -4.50 -13.18 -32.20
CA THR A 505 -4.93 -14.11 -33.24
C THR A 505 -5.67 -15.25 -32.57
N SER A 506 -6.96 -15.38 -32.86
CA SER A 506 -7.71 -16.59 -32.54
C SER A 506 -7.00 -17.72 -33.27
N ARG A 507 -6.05 -18.37 -32.59
CA ARG A 507 -5.47 -19.65 -32.97
C ARG A 507 -6.50 -20.77 -32.72
N ALA A 508 -7.76 -20.46 -32.97
CA ALA A 508 -8.88 -21.37 -32.91
C ALA A 508 -9.06 -21.93 -34.33
N GLY A 509 -8.59 -23.17 -34.50
CA GLY A 509 -9.02 -24.12 -35.52
C GLY A 509 -9.42 -23.55 -36.87
N SER A 510 -8.45 -23.50 -37.79
CA SER A 510 -8.71 -23.96 -39.16
C SER A 510 -9.06 -25.45 -39.10
N THR A 511 -10.28 -25.78 -38.65
CA THR A 511 -10.92 -27.03 -39.05
C THR A 511 -11.34 -26.79 -40.48
N ALA A 512 -10.58 -27.37 -41.40
CA ALA A 512 -10.86 -27.48 -42.81
C ALA A 512 -12.37 -27.52 -43.06
N SER A 513 -12.86 -26.51 -43.77
CA SER A 513 -14.06 -26.64 -44.58
C SER A 513 -13.79 -27.74 -45.60
N ARG A 514 -14.06 -29.01 -45.23
CA ARG A 514 -14.37 -30.06 -46.20
C ARG A 514 -15.74 -29.69 -46.73
N THR A 515 -15.75 -28.95 -47.81
CA THR A 515 -16.83 -28.96 -48.81
C THR A 515 -17.03 -30.40 -49.28
N ALA A 516 -17.80 -31.16 -48.51
CA ALA A 516 -18.40 -32.39 -48.99
C ALA A 516 -19.49 -32.00 -49.98
N SER A 517 -19.22 -32.32 -51.25
CA SER A 517 -20.17 -32.29 -52.35
C SER A 517 -21.42 -33.08 -51.97
N ALA A 518 -22.52 -32.38 -51.72
CA ALA A 518 -23.84 -32.98 -51.58
C ALA A 518 -24.48 -33.03 -52.97
N THR A 519 -24.29 -34.15 -53.65
CA THR A 519 -25.13 -34.55 -54.78
C THR A 519 -26.56 -34.70 -54.30
N ALA A 520 -27.44 -33.94 -54.94
CA ALA A 520 -28.88 -34.05 -54.81
C ALA A 520 -29.34 -35.50 -55.11
N THR A 521 -30.19 -36.05 -54.25
CA THR A 521 -31.13 -37.10 -54.67
C THR A 521 -32.44 -36.93 -53.92
N THR A 522 -33.48 -36.99 -54.73
CA THR A 522 -34.85 -36.60 -54.54
C THR A 522 -35.64 -37.64 -53.73
N ALA A 523 -36.71 -37.14 -53.11
CA ALA A 523 -37.70 -37.85 -52.32
C ALA A 523 -38.40 -39.02 -53.03
N ALA A 524 -38.81 -40.03 -52.26
CA ALA A 524 -40.16 -40.58 -52.30
C ALA A 524 -40.44 -41.48 -51.08
N GLN A 525 -41.64 -41.30 -50.53
CA GLN A 525 -42.25 -41.96 -49.38
C GLN A 525 -42.56 -43.44 -49.69
N LEU A 526 -42.70 -44.29 -48.64
CA LEU A 526 -43.90 -45.11 -48.39
C LEU A 526 -43.78 -46.01 -47.15
N ALA A 527 -44.89 -46.01 -46.38
CA ALA A 527 -45.47 -47.12 -45.60
C ALA A 527 -44.88 -47.56 -44.23
N VAL A 528 -45.68 -47.27 -43.20
CA VAL A 528 -45.88 -47.92 -41.87
C VAL A 528 -46.51 -49.32 -42.13
N PRO A 529 -46.34 -50.41 -41.31
CA PRO A 529 -46.71 -50.40 -39.88
C PRO A 529 -45.97 -51.30 -38.86
N ALA A 530 -46.15 -50.85 -37.61
CA ALA A 530 -46.24 -51.53 -36.31
C ALA A 530 -45.96 -53.04 -36.17
N ALA A 531 -45.16 -53.36 -35.14
CA ALA A 531 -45.38 -54.53 -34.29
C ALA A 531 -45.06 -54.19 -32.82
N LYS A 532 -46.02 -54.54 -31.96
CA LYS A 532 -45.96 -54.51 -30.49
C LYS A 532 -45.03 -55.61 -29.97
N SER A 533 -44.34 -55.35 -28.86
CA SER A 533 -43.96 -56.41 -27.90
C SER A 533 -43.75 -55.79 -26.53
N GLU A 534 -44.55 -56.24 -25.59
CA GLU A 534 -44.52 -55.93 -24.16
C GLU A 534 -43.26 -56.51 -23.47
N SER A 535 -42.78 -55.75 -22.47
CA SER A 535 -42.23 -56.05 -21.13
C SER A 535 -41.83 -57.50 -20.71
N PRO A 536 -41.27 -57.74 -19.49
CA PRO A 536 -40.44 -56.93 -18.58
C PRO A 536 -39.19 -57.72 -18.08
N ASP A 537 -38.46 -57.09 -17.16
CA ASP A 537 -38.00 -57.70 -15.90
C ASP A 537 -36.49 -57.92 -15.66
N ARG A 538 -36.07 -57.30 -14.54
CA ARG A 538 -35.06 -57.71 -13.55
C ARG A 538 -33.80 -58.45 -14.02
N ARG A 539 -32.65 -57.82 -13.76
CA ARG A 539 -31.56 -58.48 -13.02
C ARG A 539 -30.65 -57.51 -12.26
N LEU A 540 -30.54 -57.83 -10.98
CA LEU A 540 -29.62 -57.32 -9.97
C LEU A 540 -28.15 -57.62 -10.29
N ARG A 541 -27.27 -56.97 -9.52
CA ARG A 541 -25.80 -57.13 -9.38
C ARG A 541 -25.01 -56.23 -10.34
N ARG A 542 -23.95 -55.53 -9.92
CA ARG A 542 -22.97 -55.90 -8.89
C ARG A 542 -22.22 -54.63 -8.44
N ARG A 543 -22.40 -54.27 -7.18
CA ARG A 543 -21.56 -53.30 -6.46
C ARG A 543 -20.17 -53.95 -6.33
N SER A 544 -19.14 -53.36 -6.93
CA SER A 544 -17.75 -53.74 -6.65
C SER A 544 -17.05 -52.58 -5.96
N ASN A 545 -16.87 -52.74 -4.65
CA ASN A 545 -15.89 -51.99 -3.88
C ASN A 545 -14.52 -52.54 -4.30
N ARG A 546 -13.70 -51.73 -4.95
CA ARG A 546 -12.27 -51.99 -5.05
C ARG A 546 -11.53 -50.88 -4.32
N LEU A 547 -11.33 -51.11 -3.03
CA LEU A 547 -10.26 -50.51 -2.26
C LEU A 547 -8.94 -51.03 -2.84
N SER A 548 -8.12 -50.12 -3.34
CA SER A 548 -6.69 -50.33 -3.49
C SER A 548 -5.97 -49.11 -2.94
N PHE A 549 -5.60 -49.22 -1.67
CA PHE A 549 -4.44 -48.55 -1.11
C PHE A 549 -3.19 -49.12 -1.81
N ILE A 550 -2.35 -48.23 -2.35
CA ILE A 550 -0.87 -48.19 -2.26
C ILE A 550 -0.35 -47.22 -3.34
N SER A 551 0.26 -46.15 -2.84
CA SER A 551 1.42 -45.43 -3.37
C SER A 551 1.49 -45.14 -4.87
N ARG A 552 1.19 -43.88 -5.21
CA ARG A 552 1.94 -43.17 -6.25
C ARG A 552 2.07 -41.72 -5.85
N ALA A 553 3.31 -41.28 -5.63
CA ALA A 553 3.66 -39.87 -5.68
C ALA A 553 3.36 -39.39 -7.11
N SER A 554 2.15 -38.91 -7.32
CA SER A 554 1.79 -38.21 -8.54
C SER A 554 2.45 -36.84 -8.48
N THR A 555 3.52 -36.69 -9.27
CA THR A 555 3.89 -35.40 -9.87
C THR A 555 2.61 -34.65 -10.22
N GLY A 556 2.40 -33.50 -9.57
CA GLY A 556 1.15 -32.74 -9.63
C GLY A 556 0.71 -32.55 -11.08
N SER A 557 -0.52 -32.95 -11.39
CA SER A 557 -1.15 -32.63 -12.66
C SER A 557 -1.14 -31.11 -12.81
N SER A 558 -0.34 -30.58 -13.73
CA SER A 558 -0.41 -29.17 -14.07
C SER A 558 -1.82 -28.91 -14.56
N VAL A 559 -2.55 -28.04 -13.86
CA VAL A 559 -3.85 -27.58 -14.32
C VAL A 559 -3.54 -26.74 -15.55
N SER A 560 -3.60 -27.36 -16.72
CA SER A 560 -3.39 -26.67 -17.98
C SER A 560 -4.52 -25.66 -18.13
N PHE A 561 -4.23 -24.38 -17.86
CA PHE A 561 -5.05 -23.26 -18.30
C PHE A 561 -4.86 -23.02 -19.80
N GLY A 562 -4.88 -24.10 -20.58
CA GLY A 562 -4.86 -24.08 -22.03
C GLY A 562 -6.06 -23.32 -22.55
N SER A 563 -5.83 -22.57 -23.62
CA SER A 563 -6.75 -21.69 -24.34
C SER A 563 -7.91 -22.41 -25.05
N ASP A 564 -8.28 -23.63 -24.63
CA ASP A 564 -8.98 -24.59 -25.48
C ASP A 564 -10.14 -25.31 -24.77
N ASP A 565 -11.02 -24.52 -24.16
CA ASP A 565 -12.43 -24.89 -24.07
C ASP A 565 -13.20 -23.65 -24.50
N GLY A 566 -13.65 -23.64 -25.76
CA GLY A 566 -14.40 -22.56 -26.43
C GLY A 566 -15.79 -22.27 -25.82
N VAL A 567 -15.91 -22.23 -24.49
CA VAL A 567 -17.11 -21.87 -23.76
C VAL A 567 -16.79 -20.67 -22.89
N GLY A 568 -17.25 -19.50 -23.33
CA GLY A 568 -17.16 -18.21 -22.65
C GLY A 568 -17.57 -18.30 -21.17
N GLY A 569 -16.58 -18.42 -20.30
CA GLY A 569 -16.74 -18.41 -18.85
C GLY A 569 -16.23 -17.10 -18.26
N ASP A 570 -17.01 -16.52 -17.34
CA ASP A 570 -16.58 -15.38 -16.53
C ASP A 570 -15.33 -15.70 -15.68
N LEU A 571 -14.62 -14.66 -15.22
CA LEU A 571 -13.41 -14.81 -14.40
C LEU A 571 -13.69 -15.55 -13.08
N GLY A 572 -14.91 -15.46 -12.54
CA GLY A 572 -15.35 -16.20 -11.37
C GLY A 572 -15.34 -17.72 -11.59
N LYS A 573 -15.76 -18.21 -12.77
CA LYS A 573 -15.67 -19.63 -13.15
C LYS A 573 -14.22 -20.08 -13.34
N GLN A 574 -13.36 -19.23 -13.89
CA GLN A 574 -11.93 -19.54 -14.01
C GLN A 574 -11.29 -19.70 -12.63
N LEU A 575 -11.57 -18.77 -11.70
CA LEU A 575 -11.10 -18.86 -10.32
C LEU A 575 -11.68 -20.07 -9.56
N GLU A 576 -12.89 -20.51 -9.91
CA GLU A 576 -13.47 -21.73 -9.33
C GLU A 576 -12.64 -22.98 -9.66
N ARG A 577 -11.98 -23.04 -10.82
CA ARG A 577 -11.05 -24.13 -11.15
C ARG A 577 -9.84 -24.12 -10.22
N VAL A 578 -9.28 -22.93 -9.95
CA VAL A 578 -8.19 -22.76 -8.96
C VAL A 578 -8.65 -23.17 -7.56
N LEU A 579 -9.88 -22.85 -7.18
CA LEU A 579 -10.45 -23.25 -5.89
C LEU A 579 -10.57 -24.78 -5.76
N LYS A 580 -10.75 -25.50 -6.87
CA LYS A 580 -10.81 -26.97 -6.91
C LYS A 580 -9.43 -27.64 -6.95
N ALA A 581 -8.41 -26.97 -7.50
CA ALA A 581 -7.04 -27.48 -7.58
C ALA A 581 -6.43 -27.71 -6.18
N GLU A 582 -5.56 -28.70 -6.01
CA GLU A 582 -4.91 -28.96 -4.71
C GLU A 582 -3.83 -27.92 -4.39
N LEU A 583 -3.54 -27.69 -3.11
CA LEU A 583 -2.41 -26.87 -2.67
C LEU A 583 -1.18 -27.76 -2.49
N PRO A 584 0.05 -27.29 -2.77
CA PRO A 584 0.41 -25.93 -3.22
C PRO A 584 0.11 -25.68 -4.71
N LEU A 585 -0.13 -24.41 -5.05
CA LEU A 585 -0.32 -23.99 -6.45
C LEU A 585 1.03 -23.76 -7.13
N ASP A 586 1.09 -23.99 -8.45
CA ASP A 586 2.26 -23.66 -9.25
C ASP A 586 2.38 -22.13 -9.50
N VAL A 587 3.57 -21.69 -9.88
CA VAL A 587 3.88 -20.26 -10.11
C VAL A 587 2.91 -19.63 -11.10
N ARG A 588 2.54 -20.34 -12.17
CA ARG A 588 1.61 -19.84 -13.19
C ARG A 588 0.22 -19.60 -12.62
N THR A 589 -0.31 -20.52 -11.82
CA THR A 589 -1.60 -20.30 -11.15
C THR A 589 -1.52 -19.15 -10.15
N VAL A 590 -0.41 -18.99 -9.43
CA VAL A 590 -0.22 -17.84 -8.52
C VAL A 590 -0.21 -16.51 -9.29
N ALA A 591 0.46 -16.45 -10.45
CA ALA A 591 0.44 -15.29 -11.33
C ALA A 591 -0.99 -14.97 -11.85
N PHE A 592 -1.75 -16.01 -12.24
CA PHE A 592 -3.16 -15.84 -12.58
C PHE A 592 -3.97 -15.27 -11.40
N VAL A 593 -3.81 -15.82 -10.18
CA VAL A 593 -4.51 -15.30 -8.99
C VAL A 593 -4.11 -13.85 -8.73
N ALA A 594 -2.85 -13.47 -8.93
CA ALA A 594 -2.41 -12.08 -8.81
C ALA A 594 -3.12 -11.15 -9.81
N ARG A 595 -3.30 -11.56 -11.07
CA ARG A 595 -4.14 -10.83 -12.05
C ARG A 595 -5.56 -10.68 -11.55
N ILE A 596 -6.15 -11.75 -11.01
CA ILE A 596 -7.50 -11.75 -10.46
C ILE A 596 -7.64 -10.82 -9.24
N VAL A 597 -6.61 -10.70 -8.41
CA VAL A 597 -6.59 -9.73 -7.30
C VAL A 597 -6.62 -8.29 -7.82
N ILE A 598 -5.93 -7.98 -8.94
CA ILE A 598 -6.02 -6.65 -9.56
C ILE A 598 -7.43 -6.38 -10.08
N VAL A 599 -8.08 -7.36 -10.74
CA VAL A 599 -9.49 -7.22 -11.17
C VAL A 599 -10.42 -7.01 -9.96
N ALA A 600 -10.20 -7.73 -8.86
CA ALA A 600 -10.99 -7.53 -7.66
C ALA A 600 -10.80 -6.16 -7.02
N TRP A 601 -9.60 -5.59 -7.15
CA TRP A 601 -9.31 -4.21 -6.74
C TRP A 601 -10.04 -3.18 -7.60
N THR A 602 -10.09 -3.33 -8.93
CA THR A 602 -10.87 -2.40 -9.78
C THR A 602 -12.37 -2.42 -9.47
N LEU A 603 -12.89 -3.50 -8.89
CA LEU A 603 -14.26 -3.61 -8.38
C LEU A 603 -14.46 -3.03 -6.97
N SER A 604 -13.38 -2.83 -6.20
CA SER A 604 -13.43 -2.44 -4.79
C SER A 604 -12.77 -1.08 -4.49
N VAL A 605 -12.12 -0.44 -5.46
CA VAL A 605 -11.47 0.87 -5.30
C VAL A 605 -12.49 1.99 -5.49
N ASP A 606 -12.37 3.06 -4.71
CA ASP A 606 -13.21 4.25 -4.91
C ASP A 606 -12.59 5.16 -5.98
N GLY A 607 -13.45 5.67 -6.86
CA GLY A 607 -13.06 6.65 -7.87
C GLY A 607 -12.78 8.01 -7.25
N VAL A 608 -11.69 8.64 -7.68
CA VAL A 608 -11.37 10.04 -7.40
C VAL A 608 -11.73 10.86 -8.64
N ALA A 609 -12.52 11.92 -8.45
CA ALA A 609 -12.86 12.87 -9.50
C ALA A 609 -12.18 14.21 -9.23
N PHE A 610 -11.57 14.80 -10.26
CA PHE A 610 -11.04 16.16 -10.19
C PHE A 610 -12.11 17.17 -10.62
N GLU A 611 -12.03 18.41 -10.12
CA GLU A 611 -12.99 19.47 -10.45
C GLU A 611 -13.14 19.67 -11.97
N GLY A 612 -14.37 19.49 -12.46
CA GLY A 612 -14.75 19.61 -13.87
C GLY A 612 -14.97 18.28 -14.59
N GLU A 613 -14.82 17.14 -13.91
CA GLU A 613 -15.17 15.82 -14.49
C GLU A 613 -16.67 15.53 -14.28
N GLU A 614 -17.41 15.30 -15.37
CA GLU A 614 -18.88 15.11 -15.37
C GLU A 614 -19.33 13.80 -14.68
N ASP A 615 -18.42 12.82 -14.53
CA ASP A 615 -18.65 11.51 -13.91
C ASP A 615 -18.54 11.52 -12.35
N ALA A 616 -18.72 12.67 -11.69
CA ALA A 616 -18.32 12.87 -10.28
C ALA A 616 -19.32 12.41 -9.19
N GLU A 617 -20.51 11.90 -9.55
CA GLU A 617 -21.50 11.51 -8.54
C GLU A 617 -21.06 10.23 -7.80
N GLY A 618 -20.85 10.34 -6.47
CA GLY A 618 -20.34 9.26 -5.62
C GLY A 618 -18.81 9.05 -5.64
N CYS A 619 -18.06 9.88 -6.38
CA CYS A 619 -16.59 9.85 -6.34
C CYS A 619 -16.03 10.62 -5.13
N TYR A 620 -14.88 10.16 -4.64
CA TYR A 620 -14.10 10.86 -3.63
C TYR A 620 -13.61 12.20 -4.19
N LYS A 621 -13.84 13.28 -3.43
CA LYS A 621 -13.38 14.62 -3.78
C LYS A 621 -12.09 14.92 -3.04
N ILE A 622 -11.05 15.25 -3.80
CA ILE A 622 -9.78 15.69 -3.19
C ILE A 622 -10.07 16.97 -2.40
N PRO A 623 -9.81 16.99 -1.09
CA PRO A 623 -10.13 18.16 -0.30
C PRO A 623 -9.16 19.29 -0.64
N ASP A 624 -9.74 20.45 -0.98
CA ASP A 624 -9.00 21.69 -1.15
C ASP A 624 -8.98 22.49 0.16
N PHE A 625 -7.77 22.68 0.71
CA PHE A 625 -7.52 23.48 1.91
C PHE A 625 -6.89 24.83 1.57
N THR A 626 -6.99 25.30 0.33
CA THR A 626 -6.66 26.69 0.01
C THR A 626 -7.44 27.64 0.94
N GLY A 627 -6.74 28.64 1.49
CA GLY A 627 -7.29 29.57 2.49
C GLY A 627 -7.29 29.08 3.95
N TRP A 628 -6.73 27.90 4.25
CA TRP A 628 -6.52 27.45 5.63
C TRP A 628 -5.15 27.94 6.13
N ASP A 629 -5.10 29.16 6.65
CA ASP A 629 -3.81 29.84 6.93
C ASP A 629 -3.03 29.22 8.11
N ARG A 630 -3.71 28.60 9.07
CA ARG A 630 -3.09 28.07 10.29
C ARG A 630 -3.74 26.76 10.72
N ILE A 631 -3.14 25.65 10.35
CA ILE A 631 -3.61 24.31 10.69
C ILE A 631 -2.70 23.73 11.79
N VAL A 632 -3.31 23.30 12.89
CA VAL A 632 -2.62 22.66 14.02
C VAL A 632 -3.20 21.28 14.24
N MET A 633 -2.34 20.27 14.34
CA MET A 633 -2.72 18.88 14.62
C MET A 633 -2.31 18.50 16.05
N SER A 634 -3.12 17.70 16.75
CA SER A 634 -2.83 17.22 18.12
C SER A 634 -3.15 15.77 18.36
#